data_AF-A0A533RPU7-F1
#
_entry.id   AF-A0A533RPU7-F1
#
_cell.length_a   1.000
_cell.length_b   1.000
_cell.length_c   1.000
_cell.angle_alpha   90.00
_cell.angle_beta   90.00
_cell.angle_gamma   90.00
#
_symmetry.space_group_name_H-M   'P 1'
#
loop_
_entity.id
_entity.type
_entity.pdbx_description
1 polymer ?
#
loop_
_entity_poly.entity_id
_entity_poly.type
_entity_poly.pdbx_seq_one_letter_code
_entity_poly.pdbx_strand_id
1 'polypeptide(L)'
;CHGNIAKTKNYSSAIKFQHGYHQLVACSSCHPRFPHRADTTIERPTMQGCFDCHGVRHGPMGLIASDKCEACHLTERDRLRPAFHTFGWEGKEHVVPAEREFNTKCAMCHKPASCTECHDKLGIQWAPKSWAYDSGDGCQACHASQTLTKESGTGIKSFTVAGLDDSAHQDVTCQQCHIDYRYDDQKAPTQVWSVNAGIACAECHKDAKKEKDREPVALYDMSIHADKIRSGDYKSATCASCHGGHYIFRLDTESAKSRLHQASYRVCARCHDEKYASYNDYYHGKAYKAGAPDAPACWDCHESHDILPSSDPSSSVNPANVGETCGQKGCHKGSNEQFGAGAAELIHQKEKAAQENPILKLIANITGQQ
;
A
#
# COMPACT_ATOMS: atom_id res chain seq x y z
N CYS A 1 35.16 2.60 22.00
CA CYS A 1 34.16 1.86 22.79
C CYS A 1 33.96 0.41 22.31
N HIS A 2 35.02 -0.33 21.98
CA HIS A 2 35.07 -1.79 22.15
C HIS A 2 36.54 -2.17 22.38
N GLY A 3 36.80 -3.07 23.33
CA GLY A 3 38.00 -3.90 23.24
C GLY A 3 37.95 -4.68 21.92
N ASN A 4 39.07 -4.73 21.22
CA ASN A 4 39.23 -5.26 19.86
C ASN A 4 38.23 -6.39 19.50
N ILE A 5 37.25 -6.08 18.64
CA ILE A 5 36.21 -7.02 18.20
C ILE A 5 36.79 -8.24 17.45
N ALA A 6 38.00 -8.11 16.90
CA ALA A 6 38.73 -9.25 16.33
C ALA A 6 39.24 -10.25 17.40
N LYS A 7 39.24 -9.89 18.69
CA LYS A 7 39.61 -10.78 19.82
C LYS A 7 38.41 -11.46 20.48
N THR A 8 37.19 -11.09 20.12
CA THR A 8 35.98 -11.71 20.66
C THR A 8 35.70 -13.00 19.85
N LYS A 9 36.01 -14.16 20.43
CA LYS A 9 36.02 -15.48 19.76
C LYS A 9 34.68 -15.96 19.15
N ASN A 10 33.60 -15.17 19.20
CA ASN A 10 32.23 -15.59 18.89
C ASN A 10 31.50 -14.73 17.83
N TYR A 11 32.22 -13.98 16.98
CA TYR A 11 31.61 -13.06 16.01
C TYR A 11 31.60 -13.48 14.53
N SER A 12 32.31 -14.53 14.11
CA SER A 12 32.53 -14.79 12.67
C SER A 12 31.52 -15.71 11.96
N SER A 13 30.52 -16.29 12.61
CA SER A 13 29.78 -17.42 12.01
C SER A 13 28.39 -17.14 11.42
N ALA A 14 27.82 -15.93 11.53
CA ALA A 14 26.43 -15.75 11.09
C ALA A 14 26.04 -14.44 10.38
N ILE A 15 26.71 -13.30 10.61
CA ILE A 15 26.26 -11.99 10.06
C ILE A 15 27.44 -11.18 9.47
N LYS A 16 27.28 -10.62 8.27
CA LYS A 16 28.23 -9.86 7.44
C LYS A 16 28.25 -8.36 7.78
N PHE A 17 28.36 -7.97 9.05
CA PHE A 17 28.51 -6.55 9.38
C PHE A 17 29.98 -6.12 9.43
N GLN A 18 30.36 -5.19 8.54
CA GLN A 18 31.64 -4.48 8.67
C GLN A 18 31.50 -3.30 9.63
N HIS A 19 32.53 -3.08 10.44
CA HIS A 19 32.55 -2.11 11.54
C HIS A 19 32.28 -0.66 11.09
N GLY A 20 32.71 -0.29 9.88
CA GLY A 20 32.49 1.04 9.33
C GLY A 20 31.02 1.37 9.10
N TYR A 21 30.23 0.41 8.60
CA TYR A 21 28.79 0.60 8.39
C TYR A 21 27.99 0.58 9.69
N HIS A 22 28.45 -0.18 10.69
CA HIS A 22 27.80 -0.26 12.00
C HIS A 22 27.81 1.09 12.76
N GLN A 23 28.83 1.93 12.56
CA GLN A 23 28.93 3.24 13.20
C GLN A 23 28.02 4.31 12.57
N LEU A 24 27.47 4.04 11.38
CA LEU A 24 26.62 4.98 10.64
C LEU A 24 25.13 4.81 10.94
N VAL A 25 24.74 3.81 11.74
CA VAL A 25 23.34 3.50 12.07
C VAL A 25 23.13 3.61 13.57
N ALA A 26 22.05 4.29 14.01
CA ALA A 26 21.74 4.44 15.42
C ALA A 26 21.48 3.08 16.08
N CYS A 27 22.08 2.81 17.25
CA CYS A 27 22.01 1.51 17.93
C CYS A 27 20.56 1.03 18.19
N SER A 28 19.66 1.98 18.50
CA SER A 28 18.23 1.73 18.71
C SER A 28 17.50 1.21 17.47
N SER A 29 18.09 1.32 16.28
CA SER A 29 17.52 0.80 15.03
C SER A 29 17.57 -0.72 14.94
N CYS A 30 18.50 -1.34 15.67
CA CYS A 30 18.70 -2.80 15.67
C CYS A 30 18.55 -3.42 17.06
N HIS A 31 18.68 -2.62 18.12
CA HIS A 31 18.59 -3.09 19.50
C HIS A 31 17.42 -2.42 20.24
N PRO A 32 16.38 -3.18 20.66
CA PRO A 32 15.26 -2.63 21.41
C PRO A 32 15.66 -2.15 22.81
N ARG A 33 16.85 -2.54 23.29
CA ARG A 33 17.45 -2.14 24.57
C ARG A 33 18.96 -1.97 24.39
N PHE A 34 19.61 -1.22 25.27
CA PHE A 34 21.06 -0.98 25.15
C PHE A 34 21.84 -2.31 25.19
N PRO A 35 22.65 -2.63 24.17
CA PRO A 35 23.19 -3.98 23.99
C PRO A 35 24.24 -4.38 25.04
N HIS A 36 24.83 -3.43 25.76
CA HIS A 36 25.78 -3.74 26.84
C HIS A 36 25.06 -3.79 28.18
N ARG A 37 25.11 -4.96 28.80
CA ARG A 37 24.58 -5.17 30.15
C ARG A 37 25.68 -4.99 31.19
N ALA A 38 25.29 -4.63 32.41
CA ALA A 38 26.23 -4.39 33.52
C ALA A 38 27.09 -5.62 33.86
N ASP A 39 26.63 -6.81 33.48
CA ASP A 39 27.31 -8.11 33.64
C ASP A 39 28.28 -8.45 32.48
N THR A 40 28.63 -7.47 31.64
CA THR A 40 29.49 -7.60 30.45
C THR A 40 28.91 -8.43 29.29
N THR A 41 27.66 -8.91 29.41
CA THR A 41 26.99 -9.60 28.31
C THR A 41 26.58 -8.61 27.21
N ILE A 42 26.62 -9.09 25.96
CA ILE A 42 26.15 -8.35 24.79
C ILE A 42 24.82 -8.95 24.36
N GLU A 43 23.75 -8.17 24.47
CA GLU A 43 22.43 -8.54 23.97
C GLU A 43 22.40 -8.39 22.44
N ARG A 44 22.23 -9.53 21.76
CA ARG A 44 22.12 -9.60 20.31
C ARG A 44 20.67 -9.32 19.89
N PRO A 45 20.44 -8.65 18.74
CA PRO A 45 19.10 -8.56 18.16
C PRO A 45 18.54 -9.97 17.94
N THR A 46 17.27 -10.18 18.25
CA THR A 46 16.60 -11.44 17.92
C THR A 46 16.36 -11.50 16.41
N MET A 47 16.25 -12.71 15.85
CA MET A 47 15.81 -12.86 14.45
C MET A 47 14.49 -12.14 14.20
N GLN A 48 13.58 -12.14 15.20
CA GLN A 48 12.33 -11.37 15.15
C GLN A 48 12.58 -9.89 14.90
N GLY A 49 13.44 -9.24 15.69
CA GLY A 49 13.75 -7.81 15.52
C GLY A 49 14.39 -7.47 14.17
N CYS A 50 15.09 -8.43 13.54
CA CYS A 50 15.60 -8.30 12.19
C CYS A 50 14.50 -8.49 11.12
N PHE A 51 13.60 -9.46 11.28
CA PHE A 51 12.46 -9.68 10.38
C PHE A 51 11.48 -8.51 10.37
N ASP A 52 11.27 -7.89 11.53
CA ASP A 52 10.44 -6.70 11.68
C ASP A 52 10.99 -5.46 10.93
N CYS A 53 12.20 -5.53 10.33
CA CYS A 53 12.80 -4.51 9.46
C CYS A 53 13.14 -5.03 8.04
N HIS A 54 13.71 -6.24 7.95
CA HIS A 54 14.26 -6.83 6.71
C HIS A 54 13.33 -7.84 6.05
N GLY A 55 12.37 -8.40 6.80
CA GLY A 55 11.26 -9.12 6.20
C GLY A 55 10.29 -8.14 5.57
N VAL A 56 10.16 -6.97 6.22
CA VAL A 56 9.33 -5.86 5.77
C VAL A 56 9.54 -4.63 6.71
N ARG A 57 9.80 -3.46 6.12
CA ARG A 57 9.77 -2.08 6.63
C ARG A 57 10.98 -1.34 7.25
N HIS A 58 10.88 -0.04 6.99
CA HIS A 58 11.78 1.07 7.23
C HIS A 58 12.02 1.39 8.70
N GLY A 59 13.25 1.82 9.01
CA GLY A 59 13.51 2.72 10.13
C GLY A 59 12.94 4.13 9.90
N PRO A 60 13.08 5.06 10.86
CA PRO A 60 12.54 6.43 10.81
C PRO A 60 13.03 7.29 9.62
N MET A 61 13.94 6.76 8.79
CA MET A 61 14.53 7.43 7.62
C MET A 61 13.97 6.96 6.28
N GLY A 62 13.06 5.99 6.24
CA GLY A 62 12.33 5.75 5.00
C GLY A 62 13.01 4.84 3.94
N LEU A 63 13.82 3.82 4.30
CA LEU A 63 14.46 2.91 3.34
C LEU A 63 14.06 1.43 3.52
N ILE A 64 13.58 0.76 2.46
CA ILE A 64 13.23 -0.68 2.42
C ILE A 64 14.54 -1.42 2.28
N ALA A 65 14.80 -2.39 3.16
CA ALA A 65 15.84 -3.37 2.86
C ALA A 65 15.31 -4.31 1.78
N SER A 66 15.70 -4.08 0.53
CA SER A 66 15.36 -4.90 -0.64
C SER A 66 16.25 -6.14 -0.79
N ASP A 67 17.27 -6.27 0.06
CA ASP A 67 18.31 -7.28 -0.05
C ASP A 67 17.93 -8.62 0.60
N LYS A 68 18.45 -9.72 0.03
CA LYS A 68 18.16 -11.08 0.51
C LYS A 68 18.88 -11.36 1.85
N CYS A 69 18.39 -12.34 2.61
CA CYS A 69 18.98 -12.73 3.91
C CYS A 69 20.50 -12.99 3.81
N GLU A 70 20.96 -13.55 2.70
CA GLU A 70 22.36 -13.91 2.44
C GLU A 70 23.26 -12.70 2.18
N ALA A 71 22.71 -11.51 1.93
CA ALA A 71 23.49 -10.26 1.86
C ALA A 71 24.05 -9.89 3.24
N CYS A 72 23.29 -10.19 4.29
CA CYS A 72 23.67 -9.90 5.67
C CYS A 72 24.07 -11.15 6.44
N HIS A 73 23.76 -12.37 6.01
CA HIS A 73 24.11 -13.60 6.70
C HIS A 73 25.22 -14.38 5.99
N LEU A 74 26.13 -14.95 6.80
CA LEU A 74 27.07 -15.99 6.36
C LEU A 74 26.42 -17.38 6.42
N THR A 75 25.39 -17.52 7.25
CA THR A 75 24.60 -18.74 7.38
C THR A 75 23.57 -18.81 6.25
N GLU A 76 23.45 -19.99 5.63
CA GLU A 76 22.42 -20.27 4.62
C GLU A 76 21.00 -20.04 5.18
N ARG A 77 20.09 -19.56 4.32
CA ARG A 77 18.73 -19.12 4.70
C ARG A 77 17.89 -20.20 5.39
N ASP A 78 18.07 -21.45 5.00
CA ASP A 78 17.43 -22.63 5.60
C ASP A 78 17.81 -22.87 7.08
N ARG A 79 18.89 -22.24 7.54
CA ARG A 79 19.37 -22.26 8.93
C ARG A 79 19.06 -20.98 9.72
N LEU A 80 18.47 -19.97 9.08
CA LEU A 80 17.99 -18.74 9.73
C LEU A 80 16.58 -18.96 10.25
N ARG A 81 16.43 -19.19 11.57
CA ARG A 81 15.15 -19.58 12.18
C ARG A 81 14.86 -18.77 13.45
N PRO A 82 13.60 -18.37 13.68
CA PRO A 82 13.22 -17.71 14.92
C PRO A 82 13.25 -18.67 16.12
N ALA A 83 13.32 -18.12 17.33
CA ALA A 83 13.45 -18.90 18.57
C ALA A 83 12.26 -19.84 18.84
N PHE A 84 11.08 -19.53 18.27
CA PHE A 84 9.88 -20.37 18.35
C PHE A 84 9.85 -21.49 17.29
N HIS A 85 10.85 -21.58 16.40
CA HIS A 85 10.90 -22.61 15.37
C HIS A 85 11.24 -23.97 15.96
N THR A 86 10.41 -24.97 15.65
CA THR A 86 10.55 -26.32 16.20
C THR A 86 11.09 -27.30 15.14
N PHE A 87 12.13 -28.06 15.48
CA PHE A 87 12.70 -29.11 14.62
C PHE A 87 11.92 -30.42 14.77
N GLY A 88 11.85 -31.20 13.68
CA GLY A 88 11.24 -32.55 13.67
C GLY A 88 9.75 -32.51 13.98
N TRP A 89 9.00 -31.63 13.31
CA TRP A 89 7.57 -31.42 13.55
C TRP A 89 6.73 -32.71 13.43
N GLU A 90 7.15 -33.63 12.56
CA GLU A 90 6.54 -34.96 12.36
C GLU A 90 6.34 -35.76 13.66
N GLY A 91 7.17 -35.54 14.68
CA GLY A 91 7.12 -36.26 15.95
C GLY A 91 6.62 -35.44 17.14
N LYS A 92 6.06 -34.25 16.93
CA LYS A 92 5.66 -33.33 18.01
C LYS A 92 4.20 -32.93 17.91
N GLU A 93 3.59 -32.67 19.06
CA GLU A 93 2.26 -32.06 19.13
C GLU A 93 2.33 -30.61 18.62
N HIS A 94 1.79 -30.39 17.43
CA HIS A 94 1.83 -29.09 16.77
C HIS A 94 0.46 -28.63 16.24
N VAL A 95 -0.59 -29.44 16.43
CA VAL A 95 -1.97 -29.09 16.03
C VAL A 95 -2.47 -27.89 16.82
N VAL A 96 -2.43 -27.93 18.17
CA VAL A 96 -2.94 -26.85 19.01
C VAL A 96 -2.16 -25.53 18.82
N PRO A 97 -0.81 -25.51 18.80
CA PRO A 97 -0.07 -24.30 18.46
C PRO A 97 -0.33 -23.82 17.03
N ALA A 98 -0.46 -24.71 16.05
CA ALA A 98 -0.84 -24.32 14.69
C ALA A 98 -2.22 -23.67 14.70
N GLU A 99 -3.22 -24.26 15.36
CA GLU A 99 -4.58 -23.71 15.42
C GLU A 99 -4.65 -22.32 16.07
N ARG A 100 -3.82 -22.04 17.09
CA ARG A 100 -3.78 -20.76 17.81
C ARG A 100 -2.84 -19.72 17.22
N GLU A 101 -1.78 -20.14 16.55
CA GLU A 101 -0.68 -19.25 16.15
C GLU A 101 -0.46 -19.23 14.63
N PHE A 102 -1.32 -19.90 13.85
CA PHE A 102 -1.27 -19.90 12.38
C PHE A 102 -1.21 -18.47 11.85
N ASN A 103 -2.14 -17.61 12.27
CA ASN A 103 -2.31 -16.24 11.78
C ASN A 103 -1.26 -15.25 12.30
N THR A 104 -0.47 -15.64 13.31
CA THR A 104 0.37 -14.68 14.07
C THR A 104 1.84 -14.99 14.06
N LYS A 105 2.27 -16.27 14.14
CA LYS A 105 3.70 -16.64 14.15
C LYS A 105 4.09 -17.47 12.95
N CYS A 106 3.30 -18.47 12.59
CA CYS A 106 3.65 -19.42 11.52
C CYS A 106 3.52 -18.78 10.14
N ALA A 107 2.38 -18.14 9.87
CA ALA A 107 2.09 -17.47 8.60
C ALA A 107 2.94 -16.22 8.33
N MET A 108 3.73 -15.76 9.31
CA MET A 108 4.72 -14.70 9.07
C MET A 108 5.82 -15.16 8.11
N CYS A 109 6.16 -16.46 8.11
CA CYS A 109 7.28 -17.00 7.34
C CYS A 109 6.88 -18.13 6.38
N HIS A 110 5.75 -18.80 6.62
CA HIS A 110 5.30 -19.95 5.85
C HIS A 110 3.99 -19.66 5.11
N LYS A 111 3.85 -20.24 3.92
CA LYS A 111 2.57 -20.23 3.18
C LYS A 111 1.75 -21.46 3.57
N PRO A 112 0.41 -21.45 3.43
CA PRO A 112 -0.42 -22.63 3.67
C PRO A 112 0.07 -23.87 2.89
N ALA A 113 0.58 -23.68 1.67
CA ALA A 113 1.17 -24.74 0.85
C ALA A 113 2.32 -25.48 1.55
N SER A 114 3.10 -24.81 2.41
CA SER A 114 4.19 -25.44 3.17
C SER A 114 3.69 -26.50 4.15
N CYS A 115 2.47 -26.35 4.68
CA CYS A 115 1.84 -27.35 5.52
C CYS A 115 1.35 -28.52 4.66
N THR A 116 0.74 -28.22 3.51
CA THR A 116 0.23 -29.22 2.55
C THR A 116 1.34 -30.17 2.10
N GLU A 117 2.45 -29.62 1.61
CA GLU A 117 3.57 -30.41 1.10
C GLU A 117 4.11 -31.41 2.15
N CYS A 118 4.21 -30.98 3.41
CA CYS A 118 4.70 -31.84 4.49
C CYS A 118 3.69 -32.95 4.84
N HIS A 119 2.42 -32.59 5.03
CA HIS A 119 1.39 -33.54 5.42
C HIS A 119 1.07 -34.54 4.30
N ASP A 120 1.07 -34.08 3.04
CA ASP A 120 0.91 -34.94 1.86
C ASP A 120 2.05 -35.96 1.79
N LYS A 121 3.30 -35.52 2.00
CA LYS A 121 4.47 -36.40 2.02
C LYS A 121 4.38 -37.48 3.11
N LEU A 122 3.81 -37.14 4.25
CA LEU A 122 3.62 -38.07 5.38
C LEU A 122 2.32 -38.87 5.28
N GLY A 123 1.49 -38.65 4.25
CA GLY A 123 0.18 -39.29 4.11
C GLY A 123 -0.81 -38.90 5.21
N ILE A 124 -0.59 -37.77 5.88
CA ILE A 124 -1.44 -37.28 6.96
C ILE A 124 -2.66 -36.59 6.35
N GLN A 125 -3.85 -37.15 6.62
CA GLN A 125 -5.10 -36.50 6.26
C GLN A 125 -5.28 -35.25 7.11
N TRP A 126 -5.31 -34.09 6.46
CA TRP A 126 -5.54 -32.80 7.08
C TRP A 126 -6.24 -31.89 6.08
N ALA A 127 -6.78 -30.78 6.55
CA ALA A 127 -7.29 -29.73 5.69
C ALA A 127 -6.62 -28.40 6.09
N PRO A 128 -6.15 -27.60 5.11
CA PRO A 128 -5.71 -26.25 5.41
C PRO A 128 -6.85 -25.48 6.06
N LYS A 129 -6.60 -24.94 7.24
CA LYS A 129 -7.51 -23.95 7.84
C LYS A 129 -7.53 -22.76 6.88
N SER A 130 -8.71 -22.40 6.39
CA SER A 130 -8.88 -21.10 5.74
C SER A 130 -8.51 -20.01 6.73
N TRP A 131 -7.98 -18.88 6.25
CA TRP A 131 -7.77 -17.73 7.12
C TRP A 131 -9.12 -17.21 7.60
N ALA A 132 -9.55 -17.70 8.77
CA ALA A 132 -10.70 -17.18 9.47
C ALA A 132 -10.18 -16.13 10.45
N TYR A 133 -10.45 -14.86 10.13
CA TYR A 133 -10.29 -13.79 11.10
C TYR A 133 -11.34 -13.99 12.18
N ASP A 134 -10.92 -14.34 13.40
CA ASP A 134 -11.80 -14.42 14.55
C ASP A 134 -11.38 -13.42 15.63
N SER A 135 -12.32 -13.09 16.52
CA SER A 135 -12.10 -12.15 17.61
C SER A 135 -11.22 -12.71 18.75
N GLY A 136 -10.64 -13.90 18.58
CA GLY A 136 -9.91 -14.63 19.62
C GLY A 136 -8.38 -14.50 19.52
N ASP A 137 -7.83 -14.11 18.38
CA ASP A 137 -6.39 -14.06 18.17
C ASP A 137 -5.86 -12.85 17.38
N GLY A 138 -4.54 -12.61 17.53
CA GLY A 138 -3.78 -11.61 16.78
C GLY A 138 -4.35 -10.19 16.82
N CYS A 139 -4.37 -9.55 15.64
CA CYS A 139 -4.89 -8.19 15.49
C CYS A 139 -6.41 -8.13 15.71
N GLN A 140 -7.12 -9.20 15.37
CA GLN A 140 -8.58 -9.26 15.37
C GLN A 140 -9.20 -9.44 16.75
N ALA A 141 -8.40 -9.87 17.74
CA ALA A 141 -8.76 -9.80 19.16
C ALA A 141 -9.31 -8.42 19.57
N CYS A 142 -8.76 -7.35 19.00
CA CYS A 142 -9.30 -5.99 19.14
C CYS A 142 -10.03 -5.52 17.88
N HIS A 143 -9.46 -5.74 16.70
CA HIS A 143 -9.99 -5.17 15.45
C HIS A 143 -11.27 -5.83 14.90
N ALA A 144 -11.71 -6.97 15.44
CA ALA A 144 -13.02 -7.55 15.10
C ALA A 144 -14.14 -7.03 16.01
N SER A 145 -13.80 -6.37 17.13
CA SER A 145 -14.79 -5.92 18.09
C SER A 145 -15.48 -4.65 17.61
N GLN A 146 -16.81 -4.73 17.42
CA GLN A 146 -17.67 -3.60 17.07
C GLN A 146 -17.88 -2.62 18.23
N THR A 147 -17.58 -3.05 19.45
CA THR A 147 -17.78 -2.27 20.67
C THR A 147 -16.53 -1.52 21.11
N LEU A 148 -15.36 -1.83 20.56
CA LEU A 148 -14.13 -1.12 20.89
C LEU A 148 -14.05 0.20 20.11
N THR A 149 -14.06 1.31 20.86
CA THR A 149 -13.92 2.66 20.31
C THR A 149 -12.86 3.45 21.07
N LYS A 150 -12.15 4.35 20.37
CA LYS A 150 -11.27 5.35 20.96
C LYS A 150 -11.92 6.72 20.89
N GLU A 151 -12.13 7.33 22.05
CA GLU A 151 -12.46 8.75 22.13
C GLU A 151 -11.18 9.59 22.04
N SER A 152 -11.22 10.69 21.29
CA SER A 152 -10.14 11.66 21.20
C SER A 152 -10.70 13.07 21.03
N GLY A 153 -9.86 14.10 21.15
CA GLY A 153 -10.29 15.49 20.95
C GLY A 153 -10.86 15.83 19.57
N THR A 154 -10.75 14.93 18.58
CA THR A 154 -11.34 15.06 17.24
C THR A 154 -12.56 14.16 17.01
N GLY A 155 -13.05 13.48 18.07
CA GLY A 155 -14.22 12.61 18.04
C GLY A 155 -13.93 11.16 18.42
N ILE A 156 -14.98 10.32 18.29
CA ILE A 156 -14.95 8.88 18.56
C ILE A 156 -14.59 8.13 17.27
N LYS A 157 -13.61 7.22 17.35
CA LYS A 157 -13.23 6.33 16.25
C LYS A 157 -13.42 4.88 16.66
N SER A 158 -14.00 4.07 15.78
CA SER A 158 -14.05 2.61 15.97
C SER A 158 -12.68 1.97 15.75
N PHE A 159 -12.37 0.92 16.52
CA PHE A 159 -11.25 0.03 16.25
C PHE A 159 -11.60 -1.05 15.22
N THR A 160 -12.87 -1.22 14.88
CA THR A 160 -13.29 -2.30 13.98
C THR A 160 -12.69 -2.14 12.60
N VAL A 161 -12.02 -3.17 12.11
CA VAL A 161 -11.66 -3.32 10.71
C VAL A 161 -12.84 -3.97 9.99
N ALA A 162 -13.33 -3.32 8.94
CA ALA A 162 -14.44 -3.81 8.14
C ALA A 162 -14.00 -3.99 6.68
N GLY A 163 -14.75 -4.79 5.92
CA GLY A 163 -14.54 -5.00 4.49
C GLY A 163 -13.60 -6.13 4.09
N LEU A 164 -13.00 -6.81 5.07
CA LEU A 164 -12.09 -7.93 4.81
C LEU A 164 -12.79 -9.08 4.09
N ASP A 165 -14.05 -9.39 4.45
CA ASP A 165 -14.83 -10.48 3.84
C ASP A 165 -15.09 -10.25 2.34
N ASP A 166 -15.18 -8.99 1.91
CA ASP A 166 -15.37 -8.61 0.51
C ASP A 166 -14.04 -8.37 -0.23
N SER A 167 -12.91 -8.49 0.48
CA SER A 167 -11.59 -8.23 -0.05
C SER A 167 -11.08 -9.39 -0.90
N ALA A 168 -10.42 -9.05 -2.01
CA ALA A 168 -9.62 -9.98 -2.79
C ALA A 168 -8.51 -10.65 -1.96
N HIS A 169 -8.13 -10.03 -0.83
CA HIS A 169 -7.06 -10.43 0.08
C HIS A 169 -7.57 -10.92 1.45
N GLN A 170 -8.80 -11.43 1.55
CA GLN A 170 -9.31 -12.07 2.78
C GLN A 170 -8.38 -13.18 3.31
N ASP A 171 -7.60 -13.79 2.42
CA ASP A 171 -6.63 -14.86 2.70
C ASP A 171 -5.19 -14.32 2.88
N VAL A 172 -5.01 -13.08 3.32
CA VAL A 172 -3.70 -12.47 3.56
C VAL A 172 -3.62 -12.00 5.00
N THR A 173 -2.57 -12.35 5.75
CA THR A 173 -2.49 -11.92 7.16
C THR A 173 -2.31 -10.41 7.28
N CYS A 174 -2.78 -9.82 8.38
CA CYS A 174 -2.69 -8.39 8.62
C CYS A 174 -1.25 -7.89 8.48
N GLN A 175 -0.28 -8.64 8.99
CA GLN A 175 1.15 -8.32 9.00
C GLN A 175 1.78 -8.36 7.60
N GLN A 176 1.21 -9.12 6.65
CA GLN A 176 1.67 -9.11 5.26
C GLN A 176 1.39 -7.76 4.55
N CYS A 177 0.43 -6.96 5.06
CA CYS A 177 0.19 -5.58 4.59
C CYS A 177 0.67 -4.54 5.60
N HIS A 178 0.47 -4.77 6.90
CA HIS A 178 0.93 -3.96 8.02
C HIS A 178 2.39 -4.23 8.38
N ILE A 179 3.21 -4.08 7.37
CA ILE A 179 4.59 -4.48 7.32
C ILE A 179 5.57 -3.82 8.36
N ASP A 180 5.25 -2.73 9.10
CA ASP A 180 6.04 -2.13 10.23
C ASP A 180 5.30 -2.29 11.55
N TYR A 181 4.13 -2.93 11.55
CA TYR A 181 3.44 -3.08 12.82
C TYR A 181 4.27 -3.98 13.72
N ARG A 182 4.66 -3.45 14.88
CA ARG A 182 5.29 -4.22 15.95
C ARG A 182 4.44 -4.16 17.21
N TYR A 183 4.36 -5.28 17.92
CA TYR A 183 3.66 -5.35 19.20
C TYR A 183 4.35 -4.53 20.31
N ASP A 184 5.63 -4.19 20.16
CA ASP A 184 6.42 -3.41 21.12
C ASP A 184 6.58 -1.92 20.74
N ASP A 185 5.95 -1.46 19.65
CA ASP A 185 5.98 -0.06 19.24
C ASP A 185 5.19 0.82 20.23
N GLN A 186 5.93 1.56 21.06
CA GLN A 186 5.36 2.50 22.03
C GLN A 186 5.11 3.91 21.49
N LYS A 187 5.44 4.16 20.21
CA LYS A 187 5.25 5.47 19.59
C LYS A 187 4.01 5.45 18.71
N ALA A 188 3.28 6.57 18.69
CA ALA A 188 2.13 6.74 17.84
C ALA A 188 2.52 6.57 16.35
N PRO A 189 1.64 5.98 15.52
CA PRO A 189 1.90 5.80 14.10
C PRO A 189 2.18 7.15 13.43
N THR A 190 3.27 7.21 12.65
CA THR A 190 3.63 8.38 11.85
C THR A 190 2.82 8.40 10.54
N GLN A 191 2.84 9.50 9.80
CA GLN A 191 2.22 9.53 8.45
C GLN A 191 2.83 8.49 7.51
N VAL A 192 4.11 8.16 7.72
CA VAL A 192 4.84 7.13 6.96
C VAL A 192 4.23 5.74 7.14
N TRP A 193 3.65 5.44 8.31
CA TRP A 193 2.97 4.16 8.57
C TRP A 193 1.84 3.89 7.57
N SER A 194 1.05 4.92 7.25
CA SER A 194 -0.07 4.80 6.31
C SER A 194 0.43 4.64 4.87
N VAL A 195 1.49 5.37 4.51
CA VAL A 195 2.13 5.25 3.20
C VAL A 195 2.66 3.84 2.98
N ASN A 196 3.42 3.33 3.94
CA ASN A 196 4.01 2.00 3.86
C ASN A 196 2.94 0.89 3.73
N ALA A 197 1.85 0.97 4.50
CA ALA A 197 0.73 0.04 4.35
C ALA A 197 0.09 0.16 2.95
N GLY A 198 -0.03 1.39 2.45
CA GLY A 198 -0.64 1.68 1.16
C GLY A 198 0.19 1.26 -0.06
N ILE A 199 1.51 1.07 0.08
CA ILE A 199 2.41 0.61 -0.98
C ILE A 199 2.86 -0.85 -0.81
N ALA A 200 2.48 -1.52 0.28
CA ALA A 200 2.83 -2.92 0.57
C ALA A 200 2.42 -3.89 -0.55
N CYS A 201 1.44 -3.50 -1.37
CA CYS A 201 1.00 -4.23 -2.55
C CYS A 201 2.16 -4.57 -3.50
N ALA A 202 3.17 -3.69 -3.60
CA ALA A 202 4.29 -3.84 -4.53
C ALA A 202 5.13 -5.11 -4.29
N GLU A 203 5.19 -5.59 -3.04
CA GLU A 203 5.96 -6.80 -2.70
C GLU A 203 5.45 -8.05 -3.41
N CYS A 204 4.15 -8.12 -3.68
CA CYS A 204 3.51 -9.23 -4.38
C CYS A 204 3.11 -8.89 -5.82
N HIS A 205 2.77 -7.63 -6.11
CA HIS A 205 2.23 -7.22 -7.42
C HIS A 205 3.26 -6.62 -8.39
N LYS A 206 4.56 -6.67 -8.08
CA LYS A 206 5.64 -6.13 -8.95
C LYS A 206 5.75 -6.77 -10.34
N ASP A 207 5.30 -8.02 -10.47
CA ASP A 207 5.30 -8.79 -11.73
C ASP A 207 3.87 -9.13 -12.19
N ALA A 208 2.88 -8.40 -11.67
CA ALA A 208 1.47 -8.60 -11.99
C ALA A 208 1.12 -7.94 -13.33
N LYS A 209 1.58 -8.54 -14.44
CA LYS A 209 1.11 -8.16 -15.78
C LYS A 209 -0.41 -8.28 -15.84
N LYS A 210 -1.07 -7.21 -16.26
CA LYS A 210 -2.48 -7.23 -16.69
C LYS A 210 -2.56 -7.11 -18.21
N GLU A 211 -3.79 -7.16 -18.75
CA GLU A 211 -4.08 -6.93 -20.16
C GLU A 211 -3.29 -5.72 -20.69
N LYS A 212 -2.54 -5.94 -21.79
CA LYS A 212 -1.57 -5.02 -22.42
C LYS A 212 -0.12 -5.03 -21.87
N ASP A 213 0.32 -6.08 -21.17
CA ASP A 213 1.72 -6.25 -20.74
C ASP A 213 2.29 -5.10 -19.88
N ARG A 214 1.43 -4.35 -19.18
CA ARG A 214 1.84 -3.24 -18.32
C ARG A 214 1.96 -3.70 -16.87
N GLU A 215 3.10 -3.41 -16.25
CA GLU A 215 3.36 -3.68 -14.83
C GLU A 215 2.89 -2.50 -13.97
N PRO A 216 1.80 -2.64 -13.18
CA PRO A 216 1.17 -1.51 -12.49
C PRO A 216 2.09 -0.86 -11.45
N VAL A 217 2.96 -1.64 -10.81
CA VAL A 217 3.93 -1.14 -9.83
C VAL A 217 4.99 -0.26 -10.49
N ALA A 218 5.50 -0.68 -11.65
CA ALA A 218 6.49 0.10 -12.39
C ALA A 218 5.88 1.41 -12.92
N LEU A 219 4.65 1.37 -13.40
CA LEU A 219 3.91 2.57 -13.83
C LEU A 219 3.68 3.54 -12.67
N TYR A 220 3.27 3.03 -11.51
CA TYR A 220 3.06 3.84 -10.32
C TYR A 220 4.34 4.56 -9.89
N ASP A 221 5.50 3.92 -9.94
CA ASP A 221 6.78 4.53 -9.57
C ASP A 221 7.15 5.76 -10.43
N MET A 222 6.68 5.77 -11.69
CA MET A 222 6.82 6.88 -12.63
C MET A 222 5.79 7.99 -12.42
N SER A 223 4.74 7.75 -11.63
CA SER A 223 3.65 8.71 -11.45
C SER A 223 4.04 9.91 -10.58
N ILE A 224 3.31 11.02 -10.76
CA ILE A 224 3.43 12.19 -9.90
C ILE A 224 3.10 11.86 -8.43
N HIS A 225 2.20 10.89 -8.20
CA HIS A 225 1.83 10.50 -6.84
C HIS A 225 3.01 9.84 -6.10
N ALA A 226 3.72 8.92 -6.75
CA ALA A 226 4.94 8.33 -6.19
C ALA A 226 6.05 9.38 -6.01
N ASP A 227 6.21 10.28 -6.98
CA ASP A 227 7.21 11.34 -6.90
C ASP A 227 6.99 12.29 -5.70
N LYS A 228 5.73 12.64 -5.41
CA LYS A 228 5.37 13.44 -4.23
C LYS A 228 5.69 12.72 -2.93
N ILE A 229 5.43 11.42 -2.83
CA ILE A 229 5.81 10.62 -1.66
C ILE A 229 7.33 10.60 -1.49
N ARG A 230 8.10 10.36 -2.57
CA ARG A 230 9.57 10.40 -2.56
C ARG A 230 10.11 11.76 -2.12
N SER A 231 9.39 12.84 -2.43
CA SER A 231 9.71 14.21 -2.03
C SER A 231 9.25 14.59 -0.61
N GLY A 232 8.68 13.64 0.15
CA GLY A 232 8.27 13.83 1.54
C GLY A 232 6.80 14.24 1.75
N ASP A 233 5.99 14.31 0.68
CA ASP A 233 4.55 14.55 0.80
C ASP A 233 3.81 13.22 1.03
N TYR A 234 3.75 12.81 2.30
CA TYR A 234 3.09 11.57 2.73
C TYR A 234 1.56 11.62 2.69
N LYS A 235 0.95 12.72 2.22
CA LYS A 235 -0.49 12.78 1.93
C LYS A 235 -0.82 12.38 0.49
N SER A 236 0.19 12.25 -0.36
CA SER A 236 0.03 11.81 -1.74
C SER A 236 -0.51 10.37 -1.84
N ALA A 237 -1.11 10.04 -2.98
CA ALA A 237 -1.85 8.80 -3.17
C ALA A 237 -0.92 7.58 -3.25
N THR A 238 -1.32 6.48 -2.60
CA THR A 238 -0.70 5.14 -2.65
C THR A 238 -1.62 4.17 -3.40
N CYS A 239 -1.21 2.90 -3.57
CA CYS A 239 -2.07 1.87 -4.14
C CYS A 239 -3.40 1.75 -3.37
N ALA A 240 -3.33 1.77 -2.03
CA ALA A 240 -4.52 1.71 -1.17
C ALA A 240 -5.38 2.98 -1.18
N SER A 241 -4.84 4.12 -1.64
CA SER A 241 -5.63 5.35 -1.79
C SER A 241 -6.69 5.20 -2.89
N CYS A 242 -6.41 4.41 -3.93
CA CYS A 242 -7.32 4.16 -5.04
C CYS A 242 -8.07 2.83 -4.92
N HIS A 243 -7.36 1.76 -4.53
CA HIS A 243 -7.94 0.40 -4.45
C HIS A 243 -8.54 0.06 -3.08
N GLY A 244 -8.37 0.93 -2.08
CA GLY A 244 -8.74 0.63 -0.69
C GLY A 244 -7.65 -0.14 0.06
N GLY A 245 -7.72 -0.12 1.39
CA GLY A 245 -6.80 -0.87 2.26
C GLY A 245 -7.33 -2.25 2.63
N HIS A 246 -8.53 -2.29 3.23
CA HIS A 246 -9.20 -3.54 3.61
C HIS A 246 -10.37 -3.91 2.70
N TYR A 247 -10.90 -2.94 1.93
CA TYR A 247 -11.97 -3.14 0.93
C TYR A 247 -11.37 -3.20 -0.48
N ILE A 248 -10.58 -4.23 -0.78
CA ILE A 248 -9.90 -4.35 -2.08
C ILE A 248 -10.73 -5.24 -2.99
N PHE A 249 -11.48 -4.67 -3.93
CA PHE A 249 -12.34 -5.45 -4.82
C PHE A 249 -11.56 -6.13 -5.96
N ARG A 250 -12.00 -7.34 -6.35
CA ARG A 250 -11.58 -7.96 -7.61
C ARG A 250 -12.18 -7.21 -8.79
N LEU A 251 -11.41 -7.05 -9.86
CA LEU A 251 -11.82 -6.42 -11.13
C LEU A 251 -11.85 -7.44 -12.27
N ASP A 252 -12.27 -8.66 -11.94
CA ASP A 252 -12.32 -9.84 -12.81
C ASP A 252 -13.60 -9.92 -13.66
N THR A 253 -14.59 -9.06 -13.39
CA THR A 253 -15.85 -8.98 -14.12
C THR A 253 -16.11 -7.57 -14.65
N GLU A 254 -16.85 -7.46 -15.76
CA GLU A 254 -17.28 -6.17 -16.30
C GLU A 254 -18.13 -5.39 -15.29
N SER A 255 -18.99 -6.08 -14.54
CA SER A 255 -19.72 -5.50 -13.41
C SER A 255 -18.80 -4.83 -12.38
N ALA A 256 -17.71 -5.51 -11.98
CA ALA A 256 -16.76 -4.94 -11.03
C ALA A 256 -16.00 -3.75 -11.62
N LYS A 257 -15.58 -3.83 -12.88
CA LYS A 257 -14.95 -2.70 -13.60
C LYS A 257 -15.88 -1.50 -13.68
N SER A 258 -17.16 -1.70 -14.06
CA SER A 258 -18.16 -0.63 -14.11
C SER A 258 -18.45 -0.02 -12.74
N ARG A 259 -18.48 -0.83 -11.66
CA ARG A 259 -18.62 -0.31 -10.29
C ARG A 259 -17.45 0.58 -9.89
N LEU A 260 -16.22 0.17 -10.21
CA LEU A 260 -15.05 1.03 -9.99
C LEU A 260 -15.15 2.32 -10.81
N HIS A 261 -15.52 2.22 -12.09
CA HIS A 261 -15.77 3.37 -12.96
C HIS A 261 -16.70 4.39 -12.34
N GLN A 262 -17.87 3.96 -11.86
CA GLN A 262 -18.86 4.82 -11.19
C GLN A 262 -18.39 5.36 -9.83
N ALA A 263 -17.38 4.75 -9.22
CA ALA A 263 -16.79 5.18 -7.96
C ALA A 263 -15.56 6.09 -8.14
N SER A 264 -15.11 6.38 -9.37
CA SER A 264 -13.96 7.25 -9.66
C SER A 264 -13.98 8.55 -8.88
N TYR A 265 -15.14 9.20 -8.76
CA TYR A 265 -15.24 10.44 -8.00
C TYR A 265 -14.86 10.27 -6.52
N ARG A 266 -15.22 9.14 -5.88
CA ARG A 266 -14.88 8.88 -4.48
C ARG A 266 -13.40 8.64 -4.28
N VAL A 267 -12.74 8.09 -5.31
CA VAL A 267 -11.30 7.84 -5.32
C VAL A 267 -10.54 9.16 -5.44
N CYS A 268 -10.85 9.97 -6.45
CA CYS A 268 -10.06 11.15 -6.78
C CYS A 268 -10.47 12.39 -5.97
N ALA A 269 -11.78 12.63 -5.78
CA ALA A 269 -12.29 13.85 -5.15
C ALA A 269 -11.99 13.93 -3.65
N ARG A 270 -11.56 12.84 -3.01
CA ARG A 270 -11.13 12.87 -1.61
C ARG A 270 -9.92 13.78 -1.39
N CYS A 271 -9.05 13.90 -2.40
CA CYS A 271 -7.87 14.77 -2.37
C CYS A 271 -7.94 15.88 -3.43
N HIS A 272 -8.68 15.68 -4.53
CA HIS A 272 -8.85 16.63 -5.62
C HIS A 272 -10.28 17.18 -5.66
N ASP A 273 -10.79 17.63 -4.52
CA ASP A 273 -12.17 18.12 -4.35
C ASP A 273 -12.45 19.36 -5.20
N GLU A 274 -11.52 20.32 -5.27
CA GLU A 274 -11.64 21.52 -6.12
C GLU A 274 -11.72 21.14 -7.61
N LYS A 275 -10.89 20.18 -8.05
CA LYS A 275 -10.90 19.70 -9.44
C LYS A 275 -12.16 18.93 -9.75
N TYR A 276 -12.66 18.13 -8.79
CA TYR A 276 -13.93 17.45 -8.91
C TYR A 276 -15.10 18.42 -8.98
N ALA A 277 -15.11 19.49 -8.18
CA ALA A 277 -16.15 20.52 -8.21
C ALA A 277 -16.27 21.16 -9.60
N SER A 278 -15.14 21.42 -10.26
CA SER A 278 -15.13 21.88 -11.65
C SER A 278 -15.53 20.79 -12.65
N TYR A 279 -15.03 19.56 -12.50
CA TYR A 279 -15.38 18.42 -13.38
C TYR A 279 -16.85 18.07 -13.32
N ASN A 280 -17.50 18.34 -12.18
CA ASN A 280 -18.94 18.16 -11.93
C ASN A 280 -19.82 19.15 -12.73
N ASP A 281 -19.41 19.40 -13.98
CA ASP A 281 -19.99 20.29 -14.95
C ASP A 281 -21.30 19.74 -15.54
N TYR A 282 -21.84 20.47 -16.52
CA TYR A 282 -23.08 20.11 -17.18
C TYR A 282 -22.90 19.03 -18.26
N TYR A 283 -21.66 18.66 -18.59
CA TYR A 283 -21.30 17.73 -19.65
C TYR A 283 -20.84 16.39 -19.05
N HIS A 284 -19.53 16.17 -18.94
CA HIS A 284 -18.96 14.92 -18.44
C HIS A 284 -19.42 14.63 -17.01
N GLY A 285 -19.36 15.62 -16.12
CA GLY A 285 -19.75 15.43 -14.72
C GLY A 285 -21.22 15.09 -14.54
N LYS A 286 -22.11 15.73 -15.31
CA LYS A 286 -23.55 15.43 -15.27
C LYS A 286 -23.87 14.05 -15.82
N ALA A 287 -23.29 13.68 -16.97
CA ALA A 287 -23.47 12.35 -17.55
C ALA A 287 -22.92 11.26 -16.62
N TYR A 288 -21.74 11.49 -16.04
CA TYR A 288 -21.11 10.60 -15.09
C TYR A 288 -21.96 10.38 -13.84
N LYS A 289 -22.51 11.44 -13.24
CA LYS A 289 -23.48 11.33 -12.11
C LYS A 289 -24.76 10.60 -12.48
N ALA A 290 -25.20 10.70 -13.74
CA ALA A 290 -26.36 9.97 -14.23
C ALA A 290 -26.06 8.48 -14.48
N GLY A 291 -24.81 8.04 -14.27
CA GLY A 291 -24.39 6.66 -14.47
C GLY A 291 -24.21 6.29 -15.95
N ALA A 292 -24.02 7.28 -16.83
CA ALA A 292 -23.78 7.03 -18.24
C ALA A 292 -22.47 6.23 -18.41
N PRO A 293 -22.51 5.04 -19.04
CA PRO A 293 -21.36 4.14 -19.11
C PRO A 293 -20.22 4.65 -20.00
N ASP A 294 -20.52 5.61 -20.88
CA ASP A 294 -19.59 6.28 -21.79
C ASP A 294 -19.09 7.63 -21.25
N ALA A 295 -19.55 8.07 -20.09
CA ALA A 295 -19.01 9.27 -19.45
C ALA A 295 -17.61 8.97 -18.88
N PRO A 296 -16.61 9.81 -19.17
CA PRO A 296 -15.23 9.52 -18.79
C PRO A 296 -15.03 9.64 -17.28
N ALA A 297 -14.48 8.62 -16.65
CA ALA A 297 -13.89 8.69 -15.31
C ALA A 297 -12.60 9.53 -15.32
N CYS A 298 -12.07 9.87 -14.15
CA CYS A 298 -10.90 10.73 -14.03
C CYS A 298 -9.68 10.14 -14.76
N TRP A 299 -9.47 8.82 -14.66
CA TRP A 299 -8.36 8.11 -15.27
C TRP A 299 -8.50 7.89 -16.78
N ASP A 300 -9.69 8.06 -17.37
CA ASP A 300 -9.83 7.95 -18.84
C ASP A 300 -9.13 9.12 -19.53
N CYS A 301 -9.03 10.26 -18.84
CA CYS A 301 -8.21 11.39 -19.26
C CYS A 301 -6.80 11.33 -18.67
N HIS A 302 -6.66 11.04 -17.37
CA HIS A 302 -5.39 11.19 -16.63
C HIS A 302 -4.49 9.96 -16.60
N GLU A 303 -4.89 8.85 -17.23
CA GLU A 303 -4.35 7.50 -17.01
C GLU A 303 -4.58 7.02 -15.57
N SER A 304 -4.23 5.76 -15.28
CA SER A 304 -4.55 5.12 -13.99
C SER A 304 -3.34 4.94 -13.06
N HIS A 305 -2.31 4.22 -13.52
CA HIS A 305 -1.13 3.91 -12.69
C HIS A 305 0.03 4.85 -13.00
N ASP A 306 0.12 5.40 -14.20
CA ASP A 306 1.17 6.29 -14.69
C ASP A 306 0.70 7.74 -14.81
N ILE A 307 -0.02 8.22 -13.80
CA ILE A 307 -0.55 9.59 -13.79
C ILE A 307 0.61 10.58 -13.76
N LEU A 308 0.77 11.37 -14.81
CA LEU A 308 1.80 12.40 -14.96
C LEU A 308 1.23 13.80 -14.76
N PRO A 309 2.03 14.79 -14.34
CA PRO A 309 1.57 16.17 -14.24
C PRO A 309 1.21 16.71 -15.65
N SER A 310 0.22 17.60 -15.75
CA SER A 310 -0.24 18.13 -17.05
C SER A 310 0.82 18.93 -17.80
N SER A 311 1.90 19.35 -17.14
CA SER A 311 3.05 19.99 -17.80
C SER A 311 4.02 19.00 -18.43
N ASP A 312 3.93 17.70 -18.10
CA ASP A 312 4.80 16.67 -18.67
C ASP A 312 4.40 16.42 -20.14
N PRO A 313 5.34 16.48 -21.10
CA PRO A 313 5.05 16.22 -22.52
C PRO A 313 4.48 14.83 -22.81
N SER A 314 4.70 13.86 -21.92
CA SER A 314 4.19 12.48 -22.04
C SER A 314 2.82 12.31 -21.38
N SER A 315 2.30 13.32 -20.68
CA SER A 315 0.99 13.27 -20.05
C SER A 315 -0.12 13.31 -21.09
N SER A 316 -1.10 12.42 -20.97
CA SER A 316 -2.33 12.43 -21.79
C SER A 316 -3.13 13.73 -21.67
N VAL A 317 -2.98 14.45 -20.56
CA VAL A 317 -3.63 15.75 -20.32
C VAL A 317 -2.69 16.95 -20.54
N ASN A 318 -1.54 16.72 -21.18
CA ASN A 318 -0.71 17.81 -21.68
C ASN A 318 -1.48 18.61 -22.74
N PRO A 319 -1.36 19.95 -22.80
CA PRO A 319 -2.01 20.76 -23.85
C PRO A 319 -1.76 20.26 -25.28
N ALA A 320 -0.58 19.69 -25.55
CA ALA A 320 -0.25 19.12 -26.86
C ALA A 320 -0.98 17.79 -27.15
N ASN A 321 -1.33 17.02 -26.11
CA ASN A 321 -1.86 15.66 -26.24
C ASN A 321 -3.37 15.56 -25.97
N VAL A 322 -3.95 16.54 -25.27
CA VAL A 322 -5.36 16.48 -24.81
C VAL A 322 -6.35 16.36 -25.96
N GLY A 323 -6.03 16.91 -27.14
CA GLY A 323 -6.81 16.71 -28.36
C GLY A 323 -6.93 15.24 -28.75
N GLU A 324 -5.85 14.47 -28.66
CA GLU A 324 -5.85 13.03 -28.92
C GLU A 324 -6.60 12.26 -27.83
N THR A 325 -6.45 12.66 -26.57
CA THR A 325 -7.18 12.09 -25.43
C THR A 325 -8.70 12.26 -25.60
N CYS A 326 -9.17 13.45 -25.97
CA CYS A 326 -10.58 13.66 -26.31
C CYS A 326 -11.02 12.87 -27.55
N GLY A 327 -10.08 12.61 -28.46
CA GLY A 327 -10.27 11.84 -29.69
C GLY A 327 -10.27 10.32 -29.52
N GLN A 328 -10.11 9.83 -28.29
CA GLN A 328 -10.21 8.40 -27.99
C GLN A 328 -11.53 7.81 -28.52
N LYS A 329 -11.49 6.53 -28.87
CA LYS A 329 -12.58 5.82 -29.53
C LYS A 329 -13.86 5.90 -28.70
N GLY A 330 -14.91 6.47 -29.29
CA GLY A 330 -16.23 6.58 -28.66
C GLY A 330 -16.52 7.94 -28.02
N CYS A 331 -15.52 8.83 -27.95
CA CYS A 331 -15.65 10.17 -27.36
C CYS A 331 -15.89 11.24 -28.46
N HIS A 332 -14.87 12.04 -28.81
CA HIS A 332 -15.00 13.14 -29.77
C HIS A 332 -14.30 12.85 -31.11
N LYS A 333 -15.04 12.28 -32.05
CA LYS A 333 -14.51 11.95 -33.39
C LYS A 333 -13.97 13.21 -34.09
N GLY A 334 -12.70 13.15 -34.51
CA GLY A 334 -12.04 14.25 -35.22
C GLY A 334 -11.48 15.34 -34.29
N SER A 335 -11.45 15.08 -32.98
CA SER A 335 -10.74 15.93 -32.02
C SER A 335 -9.28 16.11 -32.42
N ASN A 336 -8.77 17.32 -32.19
CA ASN A 336 -7.42 17.75 -32.52
C ASN A 336 -6.93 18.71 -31.44
N GLU A 337 -5.69 19.20 -31.57
CA GLU A 337 -5.08 20.13 -30.61
C GLU A 337 -5.93 21.40 -30.38
N GLN A 338 -6.52 21.98 -31.43
CA GLN A 338 -7.35 23.19 -31.30
C GLN A 338 -8.63 22.92 -30.50
N PHE A 339 -9.28 21.79 -30.74
CA PHE A 339 -10.43 21.35 -29.95
C PHE A 339 -10.03 21.15 -28.49
N GLY A 340 -8.93 20.45 -28.26
CA GLY A 340 -8.40 20.18 -26.93
C GLY A 340 -8.07 21.47 -26.15
N ALA A 341 -7.39 22.42 -26.78
CA ALA A 341 -7.02 23.70 -26.17
C ALA A 341 -8.25 24.51 -25.72
N GLY A 342 -9.32 24.54 -26.53
CA GLY A 342 -10.55 25.25 -26.18
C GLY A 342 -11.45 24.50 -25.18
N ALA A 343 -11.50 23.17 -25.25
CA ALA A 343 -12.39 22.36 -24.44
C ALA A 343 -11.83 22.03 -23.04
N ALA A 344 -10.51 21.88 -22.91
CA ALA A 344 -9.87 21.47 -21.65
C ALA A 344 -10.10 22.46 -20.50
N GLU A 345 -10.19 23.76 -20.78
CA GLU A 345 -10.47 24.79 -19.77
C GLU A 345 -11.86 24.62 -19.13
N LEU A 346 -12.80 23.98 -19.84
CA LEU A 346 -14.17 23.79 -19.36
C LEU A 346 -14.30 22.68 -18.30
N ILE A 347 -13.32 21.77 -18.20
CA ILE A 347 -13.36 20.61 -17.30
C ILE A 347 -12.82 20.97 -15.91
N HIS A 348 -11.70 21.71 -15.82
CA HIS A 348 -11.03 22.01 -14.54
C HIS A 348 -10.86 23.50 -14.22
N GLN A 349 -11.41 24.40 -15.05
CA GLN A 349 -11.39 25.85 -14.82
C GLN A 349 -12.77 26.47 -15.02
N LYS A 350 -13.86 25.72 -14.79
CA LYS A 350 -15.23 26.16 -15.08
C LYS A 350 -15.58 27.52 -14.46
N GLU A 351 -15.20 27.75 -13.20
CA GLU A 351 -15.48 29.03 -12.53
C GLU A 351 -14.75 30.19 -13.20
N LYS A 352 -13.47 30.01 -13.51
CA LYS A 352 -12.69 31.02 -14.22
C LYS A 352 -13.24 31.25 -15.63
N ALA A 353 -13.56 30.18 -16.37
CA ALA A 353 -14.17 30.26 -17.68
C ALA A 353 -15.54 30.96 -17.65
N ALA A 354 -16.36 30.70 -16.63
CA ALA A 354 -17.65 31.38 -16.45
C ALA A 354 -17.48 32.86 -16.12
N GLN A 355 -16.51 33.20 -15.25
CA GLN A 355 -16.16 34.58 -14.91
C GLN A 355 -15.57 35.32 -16.10
N GLU A 356 -14.82 34.69 -16.99
CA GLU A 356 -14.20 35.33 -18.14
C GLU A 356 -15.15 35.41 -19.35
N ASN A 357 -16.23 34.63 -19.37
CA ASN A 357 -17.21 34.61 -20.46
C ASN A 357 -18.07 35.90 -20.49
N PRO A 358 -17.99 36.71 -21.56
CA PRO A 358 -18.71 37.99 -21.65
C PRO A 358 -20.24 37.84 -21.62
N ILE A 359 -20.77 36.74 -22.15
CA ILE A 359 -22.21 36.47 -22.20
C ILE A 359 -22.72 36.08 -20.81
N LEU A 360 -22.00 35.21 -20.10
CA LEU A 360 -22.37 34.83 -18.73
C LEU A 360 -22.26 36.02 -17.77
N LYS A 361 -21.23 36.86 -17.92
CA LYS A 361 -21.12 38.15 -17.21
C LYS A 361 -22.33 39.07 -17.48
N LEU A 362 -22.75 39.17 -18.74
CA LEU A 362 -23.92 39.97 -19.12
C LEU A 362 -25.21 39.42 -18.50
N ILE A 363 -25.41 38.10 -18.53
CA ILE A 363 -26.58 37.43 -17.94
C ILE A 363 -26.59 37.60 -16.42
N ALA A 364 -25.46 37.40 -15.74
CA ALA A 364 -25.35 37.60 -14.29
C ALA A 364 -25.68 39.04 -13.88
N ASN A 365 -25.20 40.02 -14.65
CA ASN A 365 -25.53 41.44 -14.42
C ASN A 365 -27.01 41.78 -14.63
N ILE A 366 -27.70 41.09 -15.56
CA ILE A 366 -29.13 41.31 -15.85
C ILE A 366 -30.02 40.58 -14.84
N THR A 367 -29.62 39.38 -14.40
CA THR A 367 -30.46 38.49 -13.58
C THR A 367 -30.19 38.57 -12.08
N GLY A 368 -29.07 39.18 -11.68
CA GLY A 368 -28.66 39.27 -10.27
C GLY A 368 -28.25 37.95 -9.64
N GLN A 369 -28.12 36.87 -10.42
CA GLN A 369 -27.62 35.57 -9.96
C GLN A 369 -26.12 35.46 -10.25
N GLN A 370 -25.33 35.17 -9.21
CA GLN A 370 -23.89 34.85 -9.31
C GLN A 370 -23.68 33.40 -9.71
#